data_AF-A0A662T428-F1
#
_entry.id   AF-A0A662T428-F1
#
_cell.length_a   1.000
_cell.length_b   1.000
_cell.length_c   1.000
_cell.angle_alpha   90.00
_cell.angle_beta   90.00
_cell.angle_gamma   90.00
#
_symmetry.space_group_name_H-M   'P 1'
#
loop_
_entity.id
_entity.type
_entity.pdbx_description
1 polymer ?
#
loop_
_entity_poly.entity_id
_entity_poly.type
_entity_poly.pdbx_seq_one_letter_code
_entity_poly.pdbx_strand_id
1 'polypeptide(L)' 'MSGSESEGEITLGSIIYGISILKLSSNYDEAIEYVKLLLSNTGKEVFQRHGHKILDKPLYFGEVPNELRL' A
#
# COMPACT_ATOMS: atom_id res chain seq x y z
N MET A 1 9.07 -4.94 33.38
CA MET A 1 9.80 -4.23 32.32
C MET A 1 11.24 -4.11 32.78
N SER A 2 12.16 -4.72 32.05
CA SER A 2 13.59 -4.75 32.40
C SER A 2 14.35 -4.14 31.23
N GLY A 3 14.68 -2.85 31.34
CA GLY A 3 15.56 -2.13 30.41
C GLY A 3 16.62 -1.40 31.22
N SER A 4 17.88 -1.40 30.75
CA SER A 4 18.95 -0.66 31.40
C SER A 4 18.91 0.81 30.98
N GLU A 5 19.43 1.70 31.83
CA GLU A 5 19.45 3.17 31.62
C GLU A 5 20.16 3.63 30.32
N SER A 6 20.81 2.70 29.61
CA SER A 6 21.52 2.88 28.34
C SER A 6 20.72 2.51 27.09
N GLU A 7 19.47 2.06 27.21
CA GLU A 7 18.61 1.81 26.04
C GLU A 7 18.05 3.13 25.48
N GLY A 8 18.44 3.45 24.24
CA GLY A 8 17.85 4.54 23.45
C GLY A 8 16.78 3.99 22.51
N GLU A 9 15.59 4.60 22.53
CA GLU A 9 14.52 4.31 21.57
C GLU A 9 14.86 4.93 20.21
N ILE A 10 15.04 4.10 19.19
CA ILE A 10 15.13 4.56 17.80
C ILE A 10 13.73 4.48 17.22
N THR A 11 13.07 5.63 17.02
CA THR A 11 11.82 5.69 16.26
C THR A 11 12.12 5.34 14.79
N LEU A 12 11.88 4.09 14.42
CA LEU A 12 11.95 3.66 13.03
C LEU A 12 10.85 4.37 12.22
N GLY A 13 11.21 4.92 11.06
CA GLY A 13 10.23 5.50 10.13
C GLY A 13 9.20 4.45 9.68
N SER A 14 7.97 4.88 9.39
CA SER A 14 6.91 3.99 8.95
C SER A 14 7.28 3.28 7.63
N ILE A 15 7.10 1.96 7.57
CA ILE A 15 7.26 1.19 6.32
C ILE A 15 5.98 1.34 5.51
N ILE A 16 6.07 2.01 4.35
CA ILE A 16 4.94 2.23 3.43
C ILE A 16 5.22 1.48 2.13
N TYR A 17 4.25 0.68 1.70
CA TYR A 17 4.31 -0.06 0.45
C TYR A 17 3.71 0.75 -0.70
N GLY A 18 4.40 0.76 -1.84
CA GLY A 18 3.93 1.36 -3.09
C GLY A 18 3.73 0.31 -4.18
N ILE A 19 2.85 0.61 -5.13
CA ILE A 19 2.60 -0.19 -6.34
C ILE A 19 2.51 0.74 -7.55
N SER A 20 2.88 0.27 -8.73
CA SER A 20 2.77 1.00 -9.98
C SER A 20 2.31 0.08 -11.11
N ILE A 21 1.63 0.65 -12.11
CA ILE A 21 1.40 0.02 -13.40
C ILE A 21 2.52 0.47 -14.34
N LEU A 22 3.14 -0.46 -15.06
CA LEU A 22 4.18 -0.11 -16.02
C LEU A 22 3.57 0.51 -17.28
N LYS A 23 4.20 1.57 -17.79
CA LYS A 23 3.73 2.33 -18.96
C LYS A 23 3.56 1.47 -20.22
N LEU A 24 4.37 0.42 -20.37
CA LEU A 24 4.33 -0.49 -21.53
C LEU A 24 3.72 -1.86 -21.17
N SER A 25 2.83 -1.91 -20.17
CA SER A 25 2.09 -3.14 -19.85
C SER A 25 1.28 -3.59 -21.06
N SER A 26 1.39 -4.86 -21.44
CA SER A 26 0.60 -5.45 -22.52
C SER A 26 -0.90 -5.54 -22.18
N ASN A 27 -1.21 -5.57 -20.89
CA ASN A 27 -2.56 -5.73 -20.33
C ASN A 27 -2.81 -4.60 -19.34
N TYR A 28 -2.84 -3.36 -19.85
CA TYR A 28 -2.89 -2.16 -19.02
C TYR A 28 -4.25 -2.03 -18.30
N ASP A 29 -5.34 -2.34 -19.00
CA ASP A 29 -6.70 -2.24 -18.46
C ASP A 29 -6.92 -3.29 -17.35
N GLU A 30 -6.43 -4.52 -17.54
CA GLU A 30 -6.48 -5.56 -16.51
C GLU A 30 -5.62 -5.21 -15.30
N ALA A 31 -4.49 -4.52 -15.50
CA ALA A 31 -3.68 -4.03 -14.40
C ALA A 31 -4.41 -2.95 -13.58
N ILE A 32 -5.19 -2.08 -14.23
CA ILE A 32 -6.07 -1.13 -13.54
C ILE A 32 -7.11 -1.89 -12.70
N GLU A 33 -7.78 -2.88 -13.28
CA GLU A 33 -8.78 -3.68 -12.55
C GLU A 33 -8.18 -4.44 -11.36
N TYR A 34 -6.95 -4.94 -11.49
CA TYR A 34 -6.22 -5.55 -10.38
C TYR A 34 -5.95 -4.56 -9.25
N VAL A 35 -5.51 -3.33 -9.56
CA VAL A 35 -5.28 -2.30 -8.53
C VAL A 35 -6.60 -1.89 -7.87
N LYS A 36 -7.71 -1.80 -8.62
CA LYS A 36 -9.04 -1.57 -8.02
C LYS A 36 -9.43 -2.67 -7.04
N LEU A 37 -9.20 -3.95 -7.40
CA LEU A 37 -9.44 -5.09 -6.51
C LEU A 37 -8.60 -4.96 -5.23
N LEU A 38 -7.32 -4.60 -5.35
CA LEU A 38 -6.42 -4.42 -4.22
C LEU A 38 -6.89 -3.32 -3.25
N LEU A 39 -7.45 -2.22 -3.78
CA LEU A 39 -7.96 -1.09 -3.01
C LEU A 39 -9.38 -1.30 -2.46
N SER A 40 -10.12 -2.28 -2.99
CA SER A 40 -11.46 -2.64 -2.54
C SER A 40 -11.47 -3.24 -1.13
N ASN A 41 -12.66 -3.45 -0.57
CA ASN A 41 -12.83 -4.14 0.72
C ASN A 41 -12.25 -5.56 0.68
N THR A 42 -12.39 -6.28 -0.44
CA THR A 42 -11.81 -7.62 -0.62
C THR A 42 -10.30 -7.59 -0.49
N GLY A 43 -9.63 -6.63 -1.14
CA GLY A 43 -8.18 -6.46 -1.02
C GLY A 43 -7.77 -6.11 0.42
N LYS A 44 -8.46 -5.15 1.05
CA LYS A 44 -8.23 -4.76 2.45
C LYS A 44 -8.33 -5.94 3.42
N GLU A 45 -9.33 -6.80 3.28
CA GLU A 45 -9.50 -8.01 4.09
C GLU A 45 -8.36 -9.02 3.89
N VAL A 46 -7.82 -9.15 2.68
CA VAL A 46 -6.64 -10.00 2.42
C VAL A 46 -5.43 -9.48 3.18
N PHE A 47 -5.12 -8.18 3.10
CA PHE A 47 -3.98 -7.60 3.82
C PHE A 47 -4.15 -7.71 5.34
N GLN A 48 -5.34 -7.42 5.86
CA GLN A 48 -5.62 -7.51 7.30
C GLN A 48 -5.42 -8.93 7.83
N ARG A 49 -5.86 -9.96 7.10
CA ARG A 49 -5.65 -11.38 7.48
C ARG A 49 -4.18 -11.76 7.59
N HIS A 50 -3.29 -11.06 6.90
CA HIS A 50 -1.84 -11.31 6.92
C HIS A 50 -1.08 -10.30 7.81
N GLY A 51 -1.78 -9.56 8.68
CA GLY A 51 -1.16 -8.63 9.63
C GLY A 51 -0.74 -7.29 9.04
N HIS A 52 -1.20 -6.98 7.82
CA HIS A 52 -0.91 -5.70 7.16
C HIS A 52 -2.13 -4.77 7.22
N LYS A 53 -1.88 -3.48 7.47
CA LYS A 53 -2.90 -2.44 7.36
C LYS A 53 -2.72 -1.69 6.03
N ILE A 54 -3.76 -1.64 5.20
CA ILE A 54 -3.83 -0.72 4.05
C ILE A 54 -4.07 0.71 4.56
N LEU A 55 -3.48 1.70 3.89
CA LEU A 55 -3.73 3.11 4.16
C LEU A 55 -5.21 3.45 3.95
N ASP A 56 -5.81 4.20 4.89
CA ASP A 56 -7.22 4.58 4.81
C ASP A 56 -7.53 5.38 3.53
N LYS A 57 -6.55 6.16 3.04
CA LYS A 57 -6.55 6.79 1.72
C LYS A 57 -5.22 6.47 1.01
N PRO A 58 -5.26 5.95 -0.23
CA PRO A 58 -4.05 5.76 -1.02
C PRO A 58 -3.36 7.10 -1.31
N LEU A 59 -2.04 7.05 -1.42
CA LEU A 59 -1.24 8.17 -1.88
C LEU A 59 -0.98 7.99 -3.39
N TYR A 60 -1.13 9.06 -4.15
CA TYR A 60 -0.99 9.04 -5.60
C TYR A 60 0.21 9.90 -6.03
N PHE A 61 1.07 9.36 -6.88
CA PHE A 61 2.28 10.03 -7.38
C PHE A 61 2.40 9.87 -8.89
N GLY A 62 2.74 10.96 -9.59
CA GLY A 62 2.93 10.95 -11.05
C GLY A 62 1.64 10.81 -11.86
N GLU A 63 1.75 10.16 -13.02
CA GLU A 63 0.65 9.95 -13.97
C GLU A 63 -0.25 8.79 -13.53
N VAL A 64 -1.12 9.05 -12.55
CA VAL A 64 -2.10 8.05 -12.09
C VAL A 64 -3.35 8.06 -12.98
N PRO A 65 -3.84 6.89 -13.44
CA PRO A 65 -5.13 6.75 -14.13
C PRO A 65 -6.30 7.32 -13.33
N ASN A 66 -7.25 7.98 -13.99
CA ASN A 66 -8.40 8.58 -13.31
C ASN A 66 -9.30 7.53 -12.65
N GLU A 67 -9.35 6.34 -13.22
CA GLU A 67 -10.11 5.18 -12.77
C GLU A 67 -9.68 4.70 -11.37
N LEU A 68 -8.46 5.06 -10.94
CA LEU A 68 -7.92 4.71 -9.63
C LEU A 68 -8.12 5.81 -8.58
N ARG A 69 -8.54 7.01 -8.97
CA ARG A 69 -8.81 8.13 -8.05
C ARG A 69 -10.20 8.00 -7.42
N LEU A 70 -10.39 6.98 -6.60
CA LEU A 70 -11.62 6.70 -5.82
C LEU A 70 -11.86 7.71 -4.70
#